data_AF-A0A2M8UYX4-F1
#
_entry.id   AF-A0A2M8UYX4-F1
#
_cell.length_a   1.000
_cell.length_b   1.000
_cell.length_c   1.000
_cell.angle_alpha   90.00
_cell.angle_beta   90.00
_cell.angle_gamma   90.00
#
_symmetry.space_group_name_H-M   'P 1'
#
loop_
_entity.id
_entity.type
_entity.pdbx_description
1 polymer ?
#
loop_
_entity_poly.entity_id
_entity_poly.type
_entity_poly.pdbx_seq_one_letter_code
_entity_poly.pdbx_strand_id
1 'polypeptide(L)'
;MQRHPPLHRPLLRHLDNLLVTLLGVALLVPAWLFLDEAVRPLLLGAVPVYLGVLLPRIVGRDERLRRVEAARERSVRDWGFCSRDRTGPWINYIDFPLVCEDVLFEGRFFYSEWLVVHDGRIIINPGPAQVDLTAGTVSYDFGCARTYAWDGCSPKVPFFWIATLGTPDWWEHLENVQCLRHGQQKGRVMFWPVAHHASLVHDALYQFLNVAPVTKAEADQLFHRLLLDAGMPRLVAWVYRFAVVHGGARDMRQQRNPNTSLRCLTPLPGDPLLLEPLAPHKARSVALQE
;
A
#
# COMPACT_ATOMS: atom_id res chain seq x y z
N MET A 1 20.80 10.85 15.31
CA MET A 1 20.42 9.45 15.02
C MET A 1 19.16 9.11 15.82
N GLN A 2 17.98 9.25 15.23
CA GLN A 2 16.75 8.78 15.87
C GLN A 2 16.82 7.25 15.94
N ARG A 3 16.73 6.69 17.14
CA ARG A 3 16.58 5.24 17.33
C ARG A 3 15.33 4.82 16.58
N HIS A 4 15.51 4.06 15.50
CA HIS A 4 14.42 3.51 14.71
C HIS A 4 13.46 2.79 15.65
N PRO A 5 12.18 3.16 15.73
CA PRO A 5 11.24 2.43 16.56
C PRO A 5 11.26 0.99 16.06
N PRO A 6 11.54 0.01 16.95
CA PRO A 6 11.43 -1.38 16.54
C PRO A 6 9.99 -1.58 16.08
N LEU A 7 9.80 -2.18 14.90
CA LEU A 7 8.53 -2.78 14.54
C LEU A 7 8.30 -3.91 15.57
N HIS A 8 7.71 -3.57 16.71
CA HIS A 8 7.19 -4.54 17.67
C HIS A 8 6.05 -5.24 16.97
N ARG A 9 6.38 -6.36 16.33
CA ARG A 9 5.40 -7.30 15.81
C ARG A 9 4.75 -7.92 17.05
N PRO A 10 3.46 -7.64 17.34
CA PRO A 10 2.80 -8.24 18.50
C PRO A 10 2.92 -9.77 18.43
N LEU A 11 3.09 -10.38 19.60
CA LEU A 11 3.26 -11.82 19.82
C LEU A 11 2.17 -12.70 19.17
N LEU A 12 1.05 -12.13 18.74
CA LEU A 12 0.04 -12.77 17.90
C LEU A 12 0.54 -12.90 16.45
N ARG A 13 1.64 -13.64 16.25
CA ARG A 13 2.25 -14.00 14.96
C ARG A 13 1.34 -14.82 14.02
N HIS A 14 0.11 -15.09 14.41
CA HIS A 14 -0.69 -16.18 13.87
C HIS A 14 -2.19 -15.85 13.83
N LEU A 15 -2.60 -14.59 13.62
CA LEU A 15 -4.04 -14.25 13.51
C LEU A 15 -4.77 -15.17 12.54
N ASP A 16 -4.16 -15.52 11.42
CA ASP A 16 -4.82 -16.37 10.42
C ASP A 16 -4.83 -17.85 10.83
N ASN A 17 -3.77 -18.37 11.47
CA ASN A 17 -3.82 -19.75 11.99
C ASN A 17 -4.80 -19.84 13.15
N LEU A 18 -4.88 -18.80 13.98
CA LEU A 18 -5.85 -18.68 15.07
C LEU A 18 -7.26 -18.57 14.51
N LEU A 19 -7.49 -17.81 13.44
CA LEU A 19 -8.78 -17.70 12.78
C LEU A 19 -9.19 -19.03 12.11
N VAL A 20 -8.28 -19.70 11.42
CA VAL A 20 -8.51 -21.05 10.86
C VAL A 20 -8.78 -22.06 11.98
N THR A 21 -8.06 -21.97 13.10
CA THR A 21 -8.29 -22.83 14.27
C THR A 21 -9.66 -22.56 14.90
N LEU A 22 -10.04 -21.29 15.08
CA LEU A 22 -11.34 -20.89 15.62
C LEU A 22 -12.48 -21.32 14.71
N LEU A 23 -12.34 -21.16 13.39
CA LEU A 23 -13.30 -21.69 12.41
C LEU A 23 -13.41 -23.22 12.50
N GLY A 24 -12.28 -23.92 12.59
CA GLY A 24 -12.25 -25.36 12.79
C GLY A 24 -12.99 -25.79 14.07
N VAL A 25 -12.74 -25.12 15.19
CA VAL A 25 -13.43 -25.36 16.47
C VAL A 25 -14.93 -25.07 16.34
N ALA A 26 -15.31 -23.95 15.70
CA ALA A 26 -16.70 -23.57 15.49
C ALA A 26 -17.48 -24.56 14.61
N LEU A 27 -16.79 -25.31 13.73
CA LEU A 27 -17.38 -26.39 12.95
C LEU A 27 -17.39 -27.73 13.71
N LEU A 28 -16.32 -28.02 14.46
CA LEU A 28 -16.19 -29.27 15.21
C LEU A 28 -17.12 -29.36 16.41
N VAL A 29 -17.36 -28.26 17.14
CA VAL A 29 -18.21 -28.27 18.34
C VAL A 29 -19.68 -28.62 17.98
N PRO A 30 -20.32 -28.00 17.00
CA PRO A 30 -21.66 -28.41 16.56
C PRO A 30 -21.68 -29.82 15.97
N ALA A 31 -20.67 -30.20 15.19
CA ALA A 31 -20.58 -31.55 14.65
C ALA A 31 -20.52 -32.60 15.77
N TRP A 32 -19.71 -32.37 16.81
CA TRP A 32 -19.63 -33.26 17.95
C TRP A 32 -20.93 -33.35 18.76
N LEU A 33 -21.66 -32.23 18.88
CA LEU A 33 -22.91 -32.18 19.64
C LEU A 33 -24.12 -32.77 18.89
N PHE A 34 -24.14 -32.68 17.56
CA PHE A 34 -25.34 -32.97 16.77
C PHE A 34 -25.14 -33.99 15.63
N LEU A 35 -23.91 -34.25 15.21
CA LEU A 35 -23.56 -35.03 14.01
C LEU A 35 -22.24 -35.81 14.21
N ASP A 36 -22.22 -36.78 15.12
CA ASP A 36 -21.00 -37.51 15.50
C ASP A 36 -20.26 -38.13 14.29
N GLU A 37 -21.00 -38.60 13.28
CA GLU A 37 -20.43 -39.13 12.03
C GLU A 37 -19.60 -38.11 11.24
N ALA A 38 -19.84 -36.80 11.42
CA ALA A 38 -19.13 -35.72 10.75
C ALA A 38 -17.81 -35.33 11.45
N VAL A 39 -17.57 -35.76 12.69
CA VAL A 39 -16.38 -35.37 13.47
C VAL A 39 -15.09 -35.89 12.82
N ARG A 40 -15.05 -37.19 12.48
CA ARG A 40 -13.87 -37.81 11.83
C ARG A 40 -13.52 -37.16 10.48
N PRO A 41 -14.45 -36.98 9.52
CA PRO A 41 -14.12 -36.34 8.25
C PRO A 41 -13.71 -34.87 8.43
N LEU A 42 -14.29 -34.13 9.39
CA LEU A 42 -13.84 -32.76 9.69
C LEU A 42 -12.40 -32.72 10.22
N LEU A 43 -12.03 -33.61 11.13
CA LEU A 43 -10.65 -33.69 11.63
C LEU A 43 -9.66 -34.07 10.53
N LEU A 44 -10.01 -35.04 9.68
CA LEU A 44 -9.18 -35.42 8.54
C LEU A 44 -9.06 -34.29 7.52
N GLY A 45 -10.14 -33.56 7.25
CA GLY A 45 -10.16 -32.40 6.35
C GLY A 45 -9.43 -31.17 6.91
N ALA A 46 -9.36 -31.04 8.24
CA ALA A 46 -8.62 -29.94 8.88
C ALA A 46 -7.11 -30.02 8.61
N VAL A 47 -6.55 -31.23 8.49
CA VAL A 47 -5.11 -31.43 8.23
C VAL A 47 -4.65 -30.75 6.93
N PRO A 48 -5.21 -31.05 5.73
CA PRO A 48 -4.81 -30.36 4.51
C PRO A 48 -5.15 -28.87 4.56
N VAL A 49 -6.25 -28.45 5.18
CA VAL A 49 -6.55 -27.01 5.32
C VAL A 49 -5.46 -26.28 6.11
N TYR A 50 -5.02 -26.85 7.23
CA TYR A 50 -3.98 -26.27 8.08
C TYR A 50 -2.62 -26.25 7.38
N LEU A 51 -2.26 -27.36 6.70
CA LEU A 51 -1.05 -27.42 5.88
C LEU A 51 -1.08 -26.38 4.76
N GLY A 52 -2.24 -26.14 4.15
CA GLY A 52 -2.40 -25.16 3.08
C GLY A 52 -2.09 -23.73 3.49
N VAL A 53 -2.41 -23.36 4.74
CA VAL A 53 -2.07 -22.04 5.29
C VAL A 53 -0.65 -22.00 5.84
N LEU A 54 -0.16 -23.10 6.41
CA LEU A 54 1.14 -23.16 7.08
C LEU A 54 2.32 -23.27 6.10
N LEU A 55 2.23 -24.11 5.07
CA LEU A 55 3.35 -24.39 4.16
C LEU A 55 3.86 -23.15 3.43
N PRO A 56 3.00 -22.27 2.85
CA PRO A 56 3.47 -21.03 2.22
C PRO A 56 4.27 -20.11 3.16
N ARG A 57 4.02 -20.19 4.47
CA ARG A 57 4.68 -19.37 5.48
C ARG A 57 6.05 -19.89 5.85
N ILE A 58 6.24 -21.21 5.83
CA ILE A 58 7.49 -21.86 6.19
C ILE A 58 8.42 -21.90 4.99
N VAL A 59 7.92 -22.36 3.85
CA VAL A 59 8.73 -22.51 2.63
C VAL A 59 9.11 -21.13 2.10
N GLY A 60 10.41 -20.91 1.89
CA GLY A 60 10.98 -19.64 1.43
C GLY A 60 10.99 -18.51 2.47
N ARG A 61 10.70 -18.80 3.75
CA ARG A 61 10.67 -17.80 4.82
C ARG A 61 12.00 -17.07 4.97
N ASP A 62 13.11 -17.80 4.98
CA ASP A 62 14.43 -17.22 5.22
C ASP A 62 14.87 -16.32 4.07
N GLU A 63 14.52 -16.69 2.85
CA GLU A 63 14.74 -15.85 1.66
C GLU A 63 13.89 -14.57 1.73
N ARG A 64 12.60 -14.68 2.08
CA ARG A 64 11.75 -13.48 2.27
C ARG A 64 12.30 -12.57 3.36
N LEU A 65 12.75 -13.12 4.48
CA LEU A 65 13.35 -12.33 5.56
C LEU A 65 14.64 -11.64 5.11
N ARG A 66 15.52 -12.34 4.37
CA ARG A 66 16.73 -11.73 3.80
C ARG A 66 16.42 -10.58 2.83
N ARG A 67 15.45 -10.76 1.92
CA ARG A 67 15.04 -9.70 0.99
C ARG A 67 14.47 -8.48 1.68
N VAL A 68 13.70 -8.70 2.75
CA VAL A 68 13.09 -7.63 3.54
C VAL A 68 14.16 -6.85 4.30
N GLU A 69 15.13 -7.54 4.90
CA GLU A 69 16.25 -6.85 5.55
C GLU A 69 17.09 -6.06 4.55
N ALA A 70 17.42 -6.64 3.39
CA ALA A 70 18.17 -5.96 2.34
C ALA A 70 17.42 -4.73 1.78
N ALA A 71 16.10 -4.82 1.62
CA ALA A 71 15.25 -3.69 1.20
C ALA A 71 15.21 -2.60 2.27
N ARG A 72 15.16 -2.99 3.55
CA ARG A 72 15.20 -2.06 4.69
C ARG A 72 16.53 -1.32 4.77
N GLU A 73 17.65 -2.05 4.69
CA GLU A 73 18.99 -1.47 4.70
C GLU A 73 19.19 -0.49 3.54
N ARG A 74 18.72 -0.86 2.34
CA ARG A 74 18.69 0.02 1.17
C ARG A 74 17.89 1.29 1.45
N SER A 75 16.66 1.15 1.94
CA SER A 75 15.79 2.28 2.26
C SER A 75 16.43 3.22 3.29
N VAL A 76 17.01 2.68 4.37
CA VAL A 76 17.71 3.50 5.38
C VAL A 76 18.94 4.19 4.80
N ARG A 77 19.73 3.50 3.98
CA ARG A 77 20.91 4.09 3.35
C ARG A 77 20.55 5.22 2.39
N ASP A 78 19.53 5.01 1.56
CA ASP A 78 19.18 5.92 0.48
C ASP A 78 18.30 7.08 0.99
N TRP A 79 17.42 6.85 1.96
CA TRP A 79 16.43 7.84 2.45
C TRP A 79 16.63 8.29 3.90
N GLY A 80 17.48 7.62 4.68
CA GLY A 80 17.65 7.88 6.12
C GLY A 80 16.53 7.30 7.00
N PHE A 81 15.53 6.65 6.40
CA PHE A 81 14.43 5.98 7.08
C PHE A 81 14.00 4.74 6.33
N CYS A 82 13.17 3.89 6.96
CA CYS A 82 12.52 2.76 6.27
C CYS A 82 11.01 2.86 6.38
N SER A 83 10.31 2.42 5.33
CA SER A 83 8.88 2.19 5.36
C SER A 83 8.53 1.04 6.32
N ARG A 84 7.24 0.96 6.67
CA ARG A 84 6.62 -0.13 7.45
C ARG A 84 6.14 -1.28 6.58
N ASP A 85 6.66 -1.39 5.35
CA ASP A 85 6.15 -2.31 4.33
C ASP A 85 5.96 -3.74 4.85
N ARG A 86 4.87 -4.37 4.41
CA ARG A 86 4.44 -5.68 4.87
C ARG A 86 5.06 -6.75 4.00
N THR A 87 5.47 -7.82 4.66
CA THR A 87 5.91 -9.05 4.01
C THR A 87 4.67 -9.86 3.61
N GLY A 88 3.99 -9.45 2.54
CA GLY A 88 2.75 -10.08 2.04
C GLY A 88 2.88 -10.51 0.58
N PRO A 89 1.97 -11.36 0.08
CA PRO A 89 1.83 -11.52 -1.36
C PRO A 89 1.37 -10.17 -1.94
N TRP A 90 2.13 -9.61 -2.87
CA TRP A 90 1.66 -8.46 -3.63
C TRP A 90 0.74 -8.98 -4.73
N ILE A 91 -0.54 -8.61 -4.64
CA ILE A 91 -1.61 -9.18 -5.48
C ILE A 91 -1.98 -8.20 -6.59
N ASN A 92 -1.79 -6.91 -6.32
CA ASN A 92 -2.20 -5.82 -7.17
C ASN A 92 -1.02 -4.95 -7.54
N TYR A 93 -1.08 -4.28 -8.69
CA TYR A 93 -0.04 -3.39 -9.13
C TYR A 93 -0.55 -2.24 -10.02
N ILE A 94 0.22 -1.15 -10.04
CA ILE A 94 0.10 -0.03 -10.99
C ILE A 94 1.47 0.25 -11.59
N ASP A 95 1.50 0.61 -12.87
CA ASP A 95 2.73 0.94 -13.61
C ASP A 95 2.80 2.43 -14.01
N PHE A 96 1.98 3.26 -13.35
CA PHE A 96 1.92 4.69 -13.59
C PHE A 96 1.86 5.44 -12.26
N PRO A 97 2.29 6.71 -12.22
CA PRO A 97 2.09 7.55 -11.04
C PRO A 97 0.61 7.90 -10.91
N LEU A 98 -0.01 7.52 -9.80
CA LEU A 98 -1.38 7.89 -9.47
C LEU A 98 -1.37 9.14 -8.59
N VAL A 99 -2.29 10.06 -8.85
CA VAL A 99 -2.47 11.30 -8.08
C VAL A 99 -3.82 11.27 -7.39
N CYS A 100 -3.81 11.55 -6.09
CA CYS A 100 -4.99 11.79 -5.27
C CYS A 100 -4.82 13.17 -4.61
N GLU A 101 -5.84 14.01 -4.68
CA GLU A 101 -5.82 15.35 -4.10
C GLU A 101 -6.79 15.40 -2.93
N ASP A 102 -6.34 15.99 -1.82
CA ASP A 102 -7.18 16.16 -0.66
C ASP A 102 -6.73 17.34 0.22
N VAL A 103 -7.65 18.27 0.47
CA VAL A 103 -7.45 19.50 1.26
C VAL A 103 -6.87 19.23 2.66
N LEU A 104 -7.12 18.05 3.23
CA LEU A 104 -6.59 17.67 4.54
C LEU A 104 -5.05 17.66 4.59
N PHE A 105 -4.41 17.53 3.43
CA PHE A 105 -2.96 17.43 3.27
C PHE A 105 -2.30 18.72 2.75
N GLU A 106 -3.04 19.83 2.65
CA GLU A 106 -2.46 21.14 2.32
C GLU A 106 -1.38 21.56 3.31
N GLY A 107 -0.32 22.21 2.82
CA GLY A 107 0.85 22.59 3.62
C GLY A 107 1.72 21.43 4.11
N ARG A 108 1.47 20.19 3.66
CA ARG A 108 2.24 19.00 4.04
C ARG A 108 3.25 18.61 2.98
N PHE A 109 4.44 18.23 3.43
CA PHE A 109 5.55 17.87 2.55
C PHE A 109 6.23 16.59 3.02
N PHE A 110 6.28 15.60 2.13
CA PHE A 110 6.96 14.33 2.32
C PHE A 110 7.37 13.73 0.98
N TYR A 111 8.58 13.18 0.94
CA TYR A 111 9.17 12.63 -0.26
C TYR A 111 9.83 11.30 0.08
N SER A 112 9.51 10.28 -0.68
CA SER A 112 10.02 8.93 -0.51
C SER A 112 10.06 8.19 -1.84
N GLU A 113 10.58 6.98 -1.82
CA GLU A 113 10.66 6.14 -3.01
C GLU A 113 9.29 5.90 -3.65
N TRP A 114 8.23 5.67 -2.88
CA TRP A 114 6.92 5.22 -3.38
C TRP A 114 5.78 6.22 -3.16
N LEU A 115 5.97 7.19 -2.27
CA LEU A 115 4.96 8.17 -1.87
C LEU A 115 5.55 9.58 -1.86
N VAL A 116 4.85 10.51 -2.52
CA VAL A 116 5.03 11.95 -2.36
C VAL A 116 3.76 12.54 -1.77
N VAL A 117 3.91 13.34 -0.73
CA VAL A 117 2.87 14.26 -0.25
C VAL A 117 3.40 15.66 -0.46
N HIS A 118 2.69 16.48 -1.22
CA HIS A 118 3.11 17.84 -1.51
C HIS A 118 1.88 18.72 -1.63
N ASP A 119 1.63 19.52 -0.60
CA ASP A 119 0.62 20.57 -0.60
C ASP A 119 -0.74 20.10 -1.13
N GLY A 120 -1.38 19.19 -0.39
CA GLY A 120 -2.67 18.61 -0.76
C GLY A 120 -2.62 17.48 -1.80
N ARG A 121 -1.49 17.32 -2.52
CA ARG A 121 -1.31 16.25 -3.51
C ARG A 121 -0.63 15.03 -2.90
N ILE A 122 -1.18 13.85 -3.19
CA ILE A 122 -0.65 12.54 -2.84
C ILE A 122 -0.31 11.84 -4.15
N ILE A 123 0.97 11.64 -4.43
CA ILE A 123 1.44 10.94 -5.63
C ILE A 123 2.00 9.60 -5.19
N ILE A 124 1.41 8.54 -5.72
CA ILE A 124 1.81 7.16 -5.47
C ILE A 124 2.54 6.69 -6.71
N ASN A 125 3.65 5.99 -6.51
CA ASN A 125 4.51 5.52 -7.59
C ASN A 125 5.10 6.66 -8.47
N PRO A 126 5.81 7.64 -7.88
CA PRO A 126 6.25 8.88 -8.54
C PRO A 126 7.35 8.70 -9.60
N GLY A 127 7.72 7.47 -9.97
CA GLY A 127 8.88 7.23 -10.83
C GLY A 127 10.21 7.18 -10.05
N PRO A 128 11.33 6.80 -10.67
CA PRO A 128 12.64 6.73 -10.01
C PRO A 128 13.01 8.06 -9.36
N ALA A 129 13.62 7.99 -8.18
CA ALA A 129 14.03 9.15 -7.41
C ALA A 129 15.55 9.26 -7.34
N GLN A 130 16.07 10.49 -7.40
CA GLN A 130 17.45 10.81 -7.04
C GLN A 130 17.41 11.67 -5.77
N VAL A 131 18.00 11.18 -4.70
CA VAL A 131 17.99 11.82 -3.38
C VAL A 131 19.41 12.17 -2.95
N ASP A 132 19.61 13.41 -2.52
CA ASP A 132 20.84 13.87 -1.88
C ASP A 132 20.49 14.32 -0.46
N LEU A 133 20.75 13.44 0.50
CA LEU A 133 20.49 13.70 1.92
C LEU A 133 21.40 14.80 2.49
N THR A 134 22.56 15.05 1.86
CA THR A 134 23.52 16.08 2.32
C THR A 134 23.06 17.46 1.87
N ALA A 135 22.66 17.58 0.59
CA ALA A 135 22.07 18.81 0.06
C ALA A 135 20.62 19.03 0.52
N GLY A 136 19.97 17.99 1.03
CA GLY A 136 18.57 18.02 1.44
C GLY A 136 17.61 18.14 0.26
N THR A 137 17.91 17.47 -0.86
CA THR A 137 17.15 17.59 -2.10
C THR A 137 16.71 16.23 -2.64
N VAL A 138 15.64 16.25 -3.43
CA VAL A 138 15.12 15.07 -4.13
C VAL A 138 14.56 15.48 -5.51
N SER A 139 14.76 14.63 -6.51
CA SER A 139 14.12 14.75 -7.81
C SER A 139 13.51 13.40 -8.22
N TYR A 140 12.46 13.47 -9.04
CA TYR A 140 11.72 12.34 -9.58
C TYR A 140 11.71 12.38 -11.11
N ASP A 141 11.76 11.21 -11.73
CA ASP A 141 11.50 11.02 -13.16
C ASP A 141 10.09 10.45 -13.38
N PHE A 142 9.11 11.35 -13.61
CA PHE A 142 7.72 10.99 -13.91
C PHE A 142 7.52 10.37 -15.30
N GLY A 143 8.55 10.36 -16.16
CA GLY A 143 8.50 9.75 -17.48
C GLY A 143 8.83 8.26 -17.46
N CYS A 144 9.54 7.80 -16.43
CA CYS A 144 9.96 6.42 -16.30
C CYS A 144 8.91 5.58 -15.55
N ALA A 145 8.37 4.57 -16.23
CA ALA A 145 7.44 3.62 -15.65
C ALA A 145 8.16 2.66 -14.69
N ARG A 146 7.54 2.40 -13.54
CA ARG A 146 7.93 1.39 -12.55
C ARG A 146 6.69 0.84 -11.89
N THR A 147 6.79 -0.36 -11.36
CA THR A 147 5.67 -1.08 -10.78
C THR A 147 5.61 -0.83 -9.28
N TYR A 148 4.52 -0.21 -8.82
CA TYR A 148 4.14 -0.24 -7.40
C TYR A 148 3.18 -1.39 -7.19
N ALA A 149 3.47 -2.24 -6.21
CA ALA A 149 2.66 -3.39 -5.89
C ALA A 149 2.18 -3.33 -4.43
N TRP A 150 0.97 -3.82 -4.16
CA TRP A 150 0.37 -3.81 -2.81
C TRP A 150 -0.48 -5.06 -2.55
N ASP A 151 -0.79 -5.30 -1.27
CA ASP A 151 -1.53 -6.48 -0.78
C ASP A 151 -3.02 -6.19 -0.46
N GLY A 152 -3.50 -4.98 -0.75
CA GLY A 152 -4.86 -4.52 -0.50
C GLY A 152 -5.08 -3.98 0.91
N CYS A 153 -6.32 -3.62 1.25
CA CYS A 153 -6.66 -2.92 2.50
C CYS A 153 -6.85 -3.84 3.72
N SER A 154 -6.56 -5.15 3.60
CA SER A 154 -6.90 -6.15 4.62
C SER A 154 -5.97 -7.37 4.59
N PRO A 155 -5.89 -8.17 5.68
CA PRO A 155 -5.11 -9.40 5.68
C PRO A 155 -5.56 -10.35 4.58
N LYS A 156 -4.60 -10.83 3.78
CA LYS A 156 -4.78 -11.85 2.76
C LYS A 156 -3.96 -13.07 3.15
N VAL A 157 -4.56 -14.25 3.08
CA VAL A 157 -3.99 -15.52 3.53
C VAL A 157 -3.74 -16.41 2.31
N PRO A 158 -2.47 -16.77 2.00
CA PRO A 158 -2.18 -17.72 0.94
C PRO A 158 -2.61 -19.15 1.35
N PHE A 159 -3.14 -19.90 0.39
CA PHE A 159 -3.54 -21.30 0.54
C PHE A 159 -2.84 -22.14 -0.54
N PHE A 160 -1.92 -23.03 -0.14
CA PHE A 160 -1.11 -23.92 -1.00
C PHE A 160 -0.53 -23.27 -2.27
N TRP A 161 -0.26 -21.95 -2.28
CA TRP A 161 0.10 -21.19 -3.48
C TRP A 161 -0.94 -21.22 -4.62
N ILE A 162 -2.08 -21.88 -4.45
CA ILE A 162 -3.14 -22.02 -5.47
C ILE A 162 -4.22 -20.94 -5.34
N ALA A 163 -4.38 -20.37 -4.14
CA ALA A 163 -5.40 -19.38 -3.86
C ALA A 163 -4.94 -18.40 -2.78
N THR A 164 -5.56 -17.21 -2.78
CA THR A 164 -5.42 -16.23 -1.72
C THR A 164 -6.81 -15.87 -1.20
N LEU A 165 -7.01 -16.01 0.11
CA LEU A 165 -8.28 -15.76 0.78
C LEU A 165 -8.18 -14.46 1.59
N GLY A 166 -9.19 -13.60 1.52
CA GLY A 166 -9.25 -12.42 2.39
C GLY A 166 -10.44 -11.53 2.06
N THR A 167 -10.38 -10.28 2.51
CA THR A 167 -11.49 -9.33 2.35
C THR A 167 -11.82 -9.13 0.86
N PRO A 168 -13.11 -9.19 0.47
CA PRO A 168 -13.52 -9.14 -0.93
C PRO A 168 -13.43 -7.73 -1.49
N ASP A 169 -12.77 -7.54 -2.63
CA ASP A 169 -12.62 -6.21 -3.25
C ASP A 169 -13.90 -5.73 -3.99
N TRP A 170 -14.98 -6.52 -3.92
CA TRP A 170 -16.32 -6.32 -4.47
C TRP A 170 -16.40 -6.42 -6.00
N TRP A 171 -17.36 -5.72 -6.63
CA TRP A 171 -17.57 -5.75 -8.08
C TRP A 171 -16.65 -4.77 -8.80
N GLU A 172 -16.51 -4.93 -10.11
CA GLU A 172 -15.73 -4.04 -10.97
C GLU A 172 -16.56 -2.86 -11.44
N HIS A 173 -15.92 -1.71 -11.59
CA HIS A 173 -16.55 -0.50 -12.11
C HIS A 173 -15.54 0.35 -12.87
N LEU A 174 -16.05 1.31 -13.64
CA LEU A 174 -15.23 2.33 -14.27
C LEU A 174 -15.05 3.50 -13.30
N GLU A 175 -13.80 3.85 -13.03
CA GLU A 175 -13.43 4.96 -12.15
C GLU A 175 -12.51 5.94 -12.88
N ASN A 176 -12.75 7.24 -12.70
CA ASN A 176 -11.86 8.28 -13.19
C ASN A 176 -10.78 8.56 -12.15
N VAL A 177 -9.54 8.19 -12.43
CA VAL A 177 -8.38 8.52 -11.59
C VAL A 177 -7.52 9.58 -12.26
N GLN A 178 -6.74 10.32 -11.47
CA GLN A 178 -5.72 11.21 -11.98
C GLN A 178 -4.38 10.49 -12.00
N CYS A 179 -3.61 10.67 -13.07
CA CYS A 179 -2.26 10.13 -13.18
C CYS A 179 -1.27 11.18 -13.71
N LEU A 180 0.02 10.95 -13.48
CA LEU A 180 1.07 11.75 -14.13
C LEU A 180 1.56 11.06 -15.38
N ARG A 181 1.63 11.83 -16.47
CA ARG A 181 2.27 11.41 -17.71
C ARG A 181 3.15 12.53 -18.24
N HIS A 182 4.46 12.29 -18.27
CA HIS A 182 5.47 13.28 -18.64
C HIS A 182 5.34 14.58 -17.82
N GLY A 183 5.13 14.47 -16.50
CA GLY A 183 4.97 15.60 -15.60
C GLY A 183 3.64 16.36 -15.71
N GLN A 184 2.70 15.90 -16.54
CA GLN A 184 1.35 16.48 -16.65
C GLN A 184 0.32 15.58 -15.96
N GLN A 185 -0.56 16.19 -15.17
CA GLN A 185 -1.71 15.51 -14.59
C GLN A 185 -2.80 15.30 -15.63
N LYS A 186 -3.24 14.05 -15.80
CA LYS A 186 -4.27 13.66 -16.77
C LYS A 186 -5.25 12.68 -16.14
N GLY A 187 -6.52 12.84 -16.49
CA GLY A 187 -7.56 11.86 -16.14
C GLY A 187 -7.37 10.56 -16.93
N ARG A 188 -7.58 9.44 -16.27
CA ARG A 188 -7.59 8.10 -16.85
C ARG A 188 -8.78 7.32 -16.30
N VAL A 189 -9.52 6.67 -17.20
CA VAL A 189 -10.56 5.73 -16.80
C VAL A 189 -9.91 4.38 -16.50
N MET A 190 -10.16 3.84 -15.31
CA MET A 190 -9.71 2.53 -14.87
C MET A 190 -10.91 1.61 -14.70
N PHE A 191 -10.76 0.35 -15.10
CA PHE A 191 -11.74 -0.69 -14.83
C PHE A 191 -11.16 -1.62 -13.75
N TRP A 192 -11.68 -1.51 -12.53
CA TRP A 192 -11.16 -2.25 -11.38
C TRP A 192 -12.21 -2.42 -10.25
N PRO A 193 -11.94 -3.31 -9.27
CA PRO A 193 -12.82 -3.48 -8.11
C PRO A 193 -13.05 -2.19 -7.31
N VAL A 194 -14.22 -2.04 -6.69
CA VAL A 194 -14.60 -0.83 -5.92
C VAL A 194 -13.60 -0.48 -4.82
N ALA A 195 -13.05 -1.46 -4.10
CA ALA A 195 -12.11 -1.19 -3.01
C ALA A 195 -10.70 -0.82 -3.48
N HIS A 196 -10.42 -0.94 -4.78
CA HIS A 196 -9.05 -1.05 -5.28
C HIS A 196 -8.29 0.29 -5.17
N HIS A 197 -8.86 1.37 -5.69
CA HIS A 197 -8.29 2.72 -5.58
C HIS A 197 -8.06 3.14 -4.14
N ALA A 198 -9.10 3.01 -3.30
CA ALA A 198 -9.05 3.37 -1.90
C ALA A 198 -7.95 2.57 -1.18
N SER A 199 -7.86 1.26 -1.45
CA SER A 199 -6.84 0.39 -0.83
C SER A 199 -5.41 0.76 -1.23
N LEU A 200 -5.21 1.16 -2.48
CA LEU A 200 -3.91 1.62 -3.01
C LEU A 200 -3.44 2.88 -2.27
N VAL A 201 -4.31 3.88 -2.18
CA VAL A 201 -4.00 5.15 -1.48
C VAL A 201 -3.75 4.91 0.00
N HIS A 202 -4.60 4.09 0.63
CA HIS A 202 -4.47 3.74 2.04
C HIS A 202 -3.16 3.00 2.33
N ASP A 203 -2.81 2.00 1.52
CA ASP A 203 -1.58 1.22 1.67
C ASP A 203 -0.34 2.12 1.55
N ALA A 204 -0.26 2.94 0.50
CA ALA A 204 0.86 3.86 0.29
C ALA A 204 1.05 4.81 1.48
N LEU A 205 -0.03 5.38 2.02
CA LEU A 205 0.04 6.21 3.23
C LEU A 205 0.46 5.40 4.46
N TYR A 206 -0.07 4.17 4.60
CA TYR A 206 0.23 3.28 5.73
C TYR A 206 1.69 2.86 5.81
N GLN A 207 2.32 2.64 4.66
CA GLN A 207 3.74 2.30 4.56
C GLN A 207 4.64 3.37 5.21
N PHE A 208 4.21 4.63 5.24
CA PHE A 208 5.04 5.74 5.73
C PHE A 208 4.49 6.42 7.01
N LEU A 209 3.51 5.85 7.72
CA LEU A 209 2.95 6.44 8.96
C LEU A 209 3.98 6.75 10.05
N ASN A 210 5.13 6.07 10.05
CA ASN A 210 6.21 6.31 11.00
C ASN A 210 7.05 7.56 10.69
N VAL A 211 6.93 8.15 9.50
CA VAL A 211 7.81 9.24 9.04
C VAL A 211 7.08 10.35 8.27
N ALA A 212 6.01 10.05 7.55
CA ALA A 212 5.24 11.03 6.80
C ALA A 212 4.38 11.90 7.73
N PRO A 213 4.11 13.17 7.39
CA PRO A 213 3.25 14.09 8.13
C PRO A 213 1.77 13.71 7.97
N VAL A 214 1.44 12.44 8.14
CA VAL A 214 0.11 11.86 7.97
C VAL A 214 -0.18 11.03 9.20
N THR A 215 -1.28 11.31 9.86
CA THR A 215 -1.74 10.49 10.98
C THR A 215 -2.54 9.30 10.46
N LYS A 216 -2.54 8.22 11.23
CA LYS A 216 -3.34 7.03 10.92
C LYS A 216 -4.83 7.38 10.72
N ALA A 217 -5.37 8.27 11.55
CA ALA A 217 -6.78 8.66 11.49
C ALA A 217 -7.13 9.38 10.18
N GLU A 218 -6.22 10.22 9.66
CA GLU A 218 -6.41 10.94 8.40
C GLU A 218 -6.36 9.98 7.21
N ALA A 219 -5.41 9.04 7.20
CA ALA A 219 -5.36 7.99 6.18
C ALA A 219 -6.63 7.11 6.20
N ASP A 220 -7.13 6.73 7.38
CA ASP A 220 -8.37 5.96 7.52
C ASP A 220 -9.62 6.75 7.08
N GLN A 221 -9.63 8.06 7.30
CA GLN A 221 -10.72 8.94 6.87
C GLN A 221 -10.72 9.14 5.34
N LEU A 222 -9.56 9.35 4.74
CA LEU A 222 -9.42 9.43 3.28
C LEU A 222 -9.84 8.11 2.63
N PHE A 223 -9.38 6.98 3.17
CA PHE A 223 -9.79 5.65 2.71
C PHE A 223 -11.31 5.48 2.70
N HIS A 224 -11.97 5.82 3.80
CA HIS A 224 -13.43 5.72 3.89
C HIS A 224 -14.16 6.63 2.88
N ARG A 225 -13.64 7.85 2.62
CA ARG A 225 -14.22 8.74 1.61
C ARG A 225 -14.06 8.15 0.21
N LEU A 226 -12.86 7.70 -0.16
CA LEU A 226 -12.61 7.07 -1.46
C LEU A 226 -13.51 5.85 -1.70
N LEU A 227 -13.78 5.03 -0.68
CA LEU A 227 -14.73 3.92 -0.81
C LEU A 227 -16.15 4.40 -1.14
N LEU A 228 -16.62 5.45 -0.46
CA LEU A 228 -17.94 6.02 -0.70
C LEU A 228 -18.03 6.66 -2.09
N ASP A 229 -16.99 7.36 -2.51
CA ASP A 229 -16.91 8.03 -3.82
C ASP A 229 -16.88 7.01 -4.97
N ALA A 230 -16.26 5.84 -4.75
CA ALA A 230 -16.32 4.69 -5.66
C ALA A 230 -17.68 3.96 -5.67
N GLY A 231 -18.66 4.44 -4.88
CA GLY A 231 -20.03 3.90 -4.85
C GLY A 231 -20.23 2.74 -3.88
N MET A 232 -19.30 2.49 -2.95
CA MET A 232 -19.48 1.46 -1.93
C MET A 232 -20.66 1.81 -0.98
N PRO A 233 -21.57 0.86 -0.69
CA PRO A 233 -22.64 1.06 0.28
C PRO A 233 -22.09 1.51 1.64
N ARG A 234 -22.72 2.51 2.24
CA ARG A 234 -22.26 3.15 3.49
C ARG A 234 -21.97 2.16 4.62
N LEU A 235 -22.83 1.14 4.79
CA LEU A 235 -22.63 0.11 5.82
C LEU A 235 -21.35 -0.69 5.56
N VAL A 236 -21.10 -1.06 4.31
CA VAL A 236 -19.91 -1.81 3.91
C VAL A 236 -18.65 -0.95 4.10
N ALA A 237 -18.67 0.29 3.60
CA ALA A 237 -17.56 1.24 3.78
C ALA A 237 -17.27 1.48 5.28
N TRP A 238 -18.31 1.54 6.12
CA TRP A 238 -18.17 1.66 7.56
C TRP A 238 -17.49 0.43 8.18
N VAL A 239 -17.86 -0.79 7.77
CA VAL A 239 -17.19 -2.03 8.24
C VAL A 239 -15.71 -2.02 7.88
N TYR A 240 -15.37 -1.59 6.66
CA TYR A 240 -13.99 -1.43 6.21
C TYR A 240 -13.23 -0.42 7.05
N ARG A 241 -13.81 0.76 7.26
CA ARG A 241 -13.22 1.79 8.12
C ARG A 241 -13.02 1.27 9.55
N PHE A 242 -14.01 0.59 10.11
CA PHE A 242 -13.93 0.00 11.44
C PHE A 242 -12.77 -1.00 11.53
N ALA A 243 -12.61 -1.85 10.52
CA ALA A 243 -11.54 -2.84 10.44
C ALA A 243 -10.16 -2.18 10.38
N VAL A 244 -9.96 -1.12 9.59
CA VAL A 244 -8.64 -0.44 9.54
C VAL A 244 -8.36 0.38 10.80
N VAL A 245 -9.37 1.04 11.39
CA VAL A 245 -9.23 1.81 12.63
C VAL A 245 -8.80 0.92 13.79
N HIS A 246 -9.45 -0.24 13.95
CA HIS A 246 -9.18 -1.21 15.01
C HIS A 246 -8.07 -2.21 14.66
N GLY A 247 -7.78 -2.37 13.38
CA GLY A 247 -6.76 -3.25 12.83
C GLY A 247 -5.41 -2.56 12.71
N GLY A 248 -4.71 -2.82 11.59
CA GLY A 248 -3.29 -2.57 11.33
C GLY A 248 -2.67 -1.28 11.88
N ALA A 249 -1.35 -1.30 12.08
CA ALA A 249 -0.56 -0.16 12.57
C ALA A 249 -1.10 0.47 13.88
N ARG A 250 -1.58 -0.36 14.82
CA ARG A 250 -2.12 0.08 16.13
C ARG A 250 -1.14 0.95 16.92
N ASP A 251 0.15 0.67 16.79
CA ASP A 251 1.27 1.41 17.39
C ASP A 251 1.41 2.83 16.85
N MET A 252 0.86 3.15 15.67
CA MET A 252 0.97 4.46 15.02
C MET A 252 -0.22 5.38 15.29
N ARG A 253 -1.20 4.99 16.11
CA ARG A 253 -2.42 5.78 16.37
C ARG A 253 -2.15 7.19 16.89
N GLN A 254 -1.09 7.35 17.69
CA GLN A 254 -0.71 8.62 18.31
C GLN A 254 0.45 9.30 17.55
N GLN A 255 0.98 8.68 16.50
CA GLN A 255 2.14 9.20 15.77
C GLN A 255 1.74 10.44 14.97
N ARG A 256 2.53 11.50 15.14
CA ARG A 256 2.44 12.75 14.37
C ARG A 256 3.85 13.13 13.98
N ASN A 257 4.14 13.10 12.68
CA ASN A 257 5.45 13.46 12.16
C ASN A 257 5.40 14.88 11.58
N PRO A 258 6.51 15.64 11.65
CA PRO A 258 6.61 16.91 10.95
C PRO A 258 6.78 16.69 9.44
N ASN A 259 6.71 17.78 8.69
CA ASN A 259 7.12 17.79 7.28
C ASN A 259 8.59 17.38 7.15
N THR A 260 8.93 16.76 6.01
CA THR A 260 10.32 16.49 5.66
C THR A 260 11.11 17.79 5.47
N SER A 261 12.40 17.73 5.77
CA SER A 261 13.34 18.83 5.45
C SER A 261 13.83 18.80 4.00
N LEU A 262 13.55 17.72 3.26
CA LEU A 262 13.94 17.59 1.87
C LEU A 262 13.18 18.60 0.99
N ARG A 263 13.85 19.14 -0.03
CA ARG A 263 13.26 20.00 -1.06
C ARG A 263 13.13 19.24 -2.37
N CYS A 264 11.93 19.23 -2.95
CA CYS A 264 11.72 18.64 -4.27
C CYS A 264 12.20 19.61 -5.35
N LEU A 265 13.13 19.16 -6.20
CA LEU A 265 13.64 19.92 -7.34
C LEU A 265 12.81 19.69 -8.60
N THR A 266 12.13 18.54 -8.69
CA THR A 266 11.21 18.27 -9.81
C THR A 266 9.94 19.09 -9.61
N PRO A 267 9.55 19.92 -10.60
CA PRO A 267 8.27 20.61 -10.56
C PRO A 267 7.12 19.61 -10.50
N LEU A 268 6.19 19.80 -9.58
CA LEU A 268 4.98 18.98 -9.53
C LEU A 268 3.88 19.67 -10.35
N PRO A 269 3.09 18.93 -11.14
CA PRO A 269 2.01 19.53 -11.92
C PRO A 269 1.06 20.33 -11.04
N GLY A 270 0.77 21.57 -11.45
CA GLY A 270 -0.01 22.53 -10.68
C GLY A 270 0.82 23.51 -9.83
N ASP A 271 2.13 23.32 -9.71
CA ASP A 271 2.99 24.30 -9.04
C ASP A 271 3.03 25.61 -9.86
N PRO A 272 2.93 26.78 -9.21
CA PRO A 272 2.94 28.08 -9.90
C PRO A 272 4.22 28.36 -10.70
N LEU A 273 5.29 27.58 -10.46
CA LEU A 273 6.55 27.65 -11.22
C LEU A 273 6.46 27.04 -12.63
N LEU A 274 5.36 26.35 -12.98
CA LEU A 274 5.14 25.78 -14.33
C LEU A 274 4.57 26.77 -15.35
N LEU A 275 4.34 28.04 -14.98
CA LEU A 275 3.80 29.06 -15.88
C LEU A 275 4.83 29.66 -16.85
N GLU A 276 6.12 29.33 -16.75
CA GLU A 276 7.03 29.54 -17.88
C GLU A 276 7.06 28.29 -18.77
N PRO A 277 6.57 28.36 -20.02
CA PRO A 277 6.76 27.27 -20.95
C PRO A 277 8.26 27.07 -21.17
N LEU A 278 8.76 25.91 -20.77
CA LEU A 278 10.06 25.39 -21.21
C LEU A 278 10.17 25.62 -22.71
N ALA A 279 11.11 26.48 -23.09
CA ALA A 279 11.43 26.77 -24.48
C ALA A 279 11.61 25.44 -25.24
N PRO A 280 11.09 25.33 -26.48
CA PRO A 280 11.18 24.09 -27.23
C PRO A 280 12.65 23.73 -27.42
N HIS A 281 13.06 22.60 -26.88
CA HIS A 281 14.37 22.01 -27.11
C HIS A 281 14.50 21.75 -28.62
N LYS A 282 15.19 22.65 -29.31
CA LYS A 282 15.54 22.48 -30.73
C LYS A 282 16.47 21.29 -30.90
N ALA A 283 16.00 20.38 -31.75
CA ALA A 283 16.74 19.64 -32.78
C ALA A 283 17.69 18.51 -32.35
N ARG A 284 17.41 17.30 -32.86
CA ARG A 284 18.02 16.82 -34.10
C ARG A 284 17.30 15.58 -34.63
N SER A 285 16.42 15.78 -35.60
CA SER A 285 16.18 14.83 -36.66
C SER A 285 17.38 14.89 -37.61
N VAL A 286 18.15 13.82 -37.69
CA VAL A 286 19.03 13.56 -38.83
C VAL A 286 18.65 12.19 -39.37
N ALA A 287 18.19 12.22 -40.61
CA ALA A 287 17.91 11.09 -41.45
C ALA A 287 19.10 10.13 -41.55
N LEU A 288 18.81 8.84 -41.61
CA LEU A 288 19.57 7.88 -42.40
C LEU A 288 18.55 6.96 -43.05
N GLN A 289 18.23 7.28 -44.30
CA GLN A 289 17.90 6.30 -45.32
C GLN A 289 19.20 5.57 -45.65
N GLU A 290 19.23 4.27 -45.42
CA GLU A 290 19.62 3.20 -46.37
C GLU A 290 19.09 1.87 -45.84
#